data_AF-A0A2E6H457-F1
#
_entry.id   AF-A0A2E6H457-F1
#
_cell.length_a   1.000
_cell.length_b   1.000
_cell.length_c   1.000
_cell.angle_alpha   90.00
_cell.angle_beta   90.00
_cell.angle_gamma   90.00
#
_symmetry.space_group_name_H-M   'P 1'
#
loop_
_entity.id
_entity.type
_entity.pdbx_description
1 polymer ?
#
loop_
_entity_poly.entity_id
_entity_poly.type
_entity_poly.pdbx_seq_one_letter_code
_entity_poly.pdbx_strand_id
1 'polypeptide(L)'
;MKLSQSIVHRKLDSKLKIVGLEIHDLLFVLLFAAIMNLILGQTAIGFYLVFVVPAIMAAVLFIVKRDKPDSFLVHAIRYYTNSGVFSAGDKGKNFKLKQMRINESKFKR
;
A
#
# COMPACT_ATOMS: atom_id res chain seq x y z
N MET A 1 17.01 -12.10 -37.48
CA MET A 1 17.41 -11.14 -36.43
C MET A 1 16.89 -11.69 -35.10
N LYS A 2 17.76 -12.08 -34.16
CA LYS A 2 17.37 -12.74 -32.90
C LYS A 2 17.59 -11.75 -31.75
N LEU A 3 16.52 -11.34 -31.07
CA LEU A 3 16.60 -10.37 -29.97
C LEU A 3 17.22 -11.01 -28.72
N SER A 4 18.19 -10.33 -28.12
CA SER A 4 18.79 -10.72 -26.85
C SER A 4 17.78 -10.53 -25.72
N GLN A 5 17.45 -11.62 -25.02
CA GLN A 5 16.53 -11.60 -23.89
C GLN A 5 17.33 -11.68 -22.60
N SER A 6 17.10 -10.75 -21.66
CA SER A 6 17.67 -10.86 -20.32
C SER A 6 16.82 -11.82 -19.48
N ILE A 7 17.47 -12.73 -18.77
CA ILE A 7 16.81 -13.64 -17.83
C ILE A 7 16.54 -12.81 -16.57
N VAL A 8 15.35 -12.22 -16.48
CA VAL A 8 14.92 -11.51 -15.28
C VAL A 8 14.30 -12.52 -14.32
N HIS A 9 14.90 -12.67 -13.14
CA HIS A 9 14.33 -13.48 -12.07
C HIS A 9 12.98 -12.90 -11.64
N ARG A 10 11.88 -13.56 -12.03
CA ARG A 10 10.49 -13.12 -11.83
C ARG A 10 10.03 -13.04 -10.36
N LYS A 11 10.86 -13.41 -9.38
CA LYS A 11 10.40 -13.67 -7.99
C LYS A 11 11.38 -13.28 -6.87
N LEU A 12 12.28 -12.32 -7.08
CA LEU A 12 13.22 -11.95 -6.02
C LEU A 12 12.58 -11.17 -4.85
N ASP A 13 11.44 -10.52 -5.10
CA ASP A 13 10.74 -9.70 -4.09
C ASP A 13 9.41 -10.37 -3.71
N SER A 14 9.47 -11.66 -3.38
CA SER A 14 8.31 -12.37 -2.82
C SER A 14 8.10 -11.85 -1.40
N LYS A 15 7.40 -10.71 -1.27
CA LYS A 15 7.00 -10.14 0.02
C LYS A 15 6.36 -11.25 0.84
N LEU A 16 6.81 -11.39 2.09
CA LEU A 16 6.29 -12.38 3.02
C LEU A 16 4.78 -12.19 3.20
N LYS A 17 4.01 -13.18 2.78
CA LYS A 17 2.56 -13.27 2.98
C LYS A 17 2.27 -14.43 3.91
N ILE A 18 1.44 -14.17 4.91
CA ILE A 18 0.98 -15.17 5.87
C ILE A 18 -0.51 -15.34 5.61
N VAL A 19 -0.93 -16.53 5.18
CA VAL A 19 -2.35 -16.85 4.92
C VAL A 19 -3.00 -15.84 3.97
N GLY A 20 -2.28 -15.40 2.92
CA GLY A 20 -2.81 -14.44 1.93
C GLY A 20 -2.87 -12.97 2.38
N LEU A 21 -2.53 -12.67 3.64
CA LEU A 21 -2.38 -11.30 4.14
C LEU A 21 -0.91 -10.88 4.13
N GLU A 22 -0.66 -9.59 3.94
CA GLU A 22 0.68 -9.02 4.07
C GLU A 22 1.03 -8.85 5.55
N ILE A 23 2.32 -8.89 5.89
CA ILE A 23 2.79 -8.64 7.26
C ILE A 23 2.31 -7.30 7.82
N HIS A 24 2.26 -6.26 6.99
CA HIS A 24 1.78 -4.94 7.41
C HIS A 24 0.31 -4.97 7.85
N ASP A 25 -0.52 -5.79 7.22
CA ASP A 25 -1.93 -5.93 7.60
C ASP A 25 -2.06 -6.63 8.95
N LEU A 26 -1.28 -7.70 9.16
CA LEU A 26 -1.24 -8.42 10.44
C LEU A 26 -0.78 -7.52 11.58
N LEU A 27 0.28 -6.73 11.34
CA LEU A 27 0.77 -5.75 12.31
C LEU A 27 -0.30 -4.70 12.65
N PHE A 28 -1.05 -4.24 11.66
CA PHE A 28 -2.14 -3.29 11.87
C PHE A 28 -3.27 -3.89 12.72
N VAL A 29 -3.67 -5.14 12.44
CA VAL A 29 -4.68 -5.85 13.25
C VAL A 29 -4.19 -6.04 14.69
N LEU A 30 -2.94 -6.44 14.88
CA LEU A 30 -2.38 -6.68 16.21
C LEU A 30 -2.26 -5.37 17.00
N LEU A 31 -1.83 -4.29 16.36
CA LEU A 31 -1.79 -2.96 16.96
C LEU A 31 -3.19 -2.49 17.36
N PHE A 32 -4.18 -2.69 16.49
CA PHE A 32 -5.57 -2.36 16.79
C PHE A 32 -6.09 -3.16 17.98
N ALA A 33 -5.80 -4.46 18.06
CA ALA A 33 -6.13 -5.29 19.22
C ALA A 33 -5.46 -4.79 20.51
N ALA A 34 -4.19 -4.38 20.44
CA ALA A 34 -3.48 -3.81 21.57
C ALA A 34 -4.09 -2.49 22.05
N ILE A 35 -4.49 -1.61 21.13
CA ILE A 35 -5.18 -0.36 21.43
C ILE A 35 -6.55 -0.64 22.06
N MET A 36 -7.33 -1.56 21.50
CA MET A 36 -8.62 -1.98 22.06
C MET A 36 -8.44 -2.54 23.48
N ASN A 37 -7.41 -3.34 23.70
CA ASN A 37 -7.10 -3.87 25.02
C ASN A 37 -6.72 -2.76 26.01
N LEU A 38 -5.94 -1.78 25.57
CA LEU A 38 -5.53 -0.66 26.42
C LEU A 38 -6.71 0.21 26.86
N ILE A 39 -7.66 0.48 25.96
CA ILE A 39 -8.79 1.38 26.24
C ILE A 39 -9.93 0.64 26.94
N LEU A 40 -10.23 -0.60 26.53
CA LEU A 40 -11.46 -1.31 26.87
C LEU A 40 -11.23 -2.62 27.64
N GLY A 41 -9.98 -3.03 27.87
CA GLY A 41 -9.65 -4.32 28.46
C GLY A 41 -10.18 -4.55 29.88
N GLN A 42 -10.44 -3.49 30.64
CA GLN A 42 -10.98 -3.57 32.00
C GLN A 42 -12.51 -3.52 32.07
N THR A 43 -13.20 -3.38 30.92
CA THR A 43 -14.67 -3.33 30.89
C THR A 43 -15.26 -4.74 30.98
N ALA A 44 -16.50 -4.86 31.46
CA ALA A 44 -17.21 -6.14 31.57
C ALA A 44 -17.38 -6.86 30.22
N ILE A 45 -17.41 -6.09 29.12
CA ILE A 45 -17.46 -6.60 27.74
C ILE A 45 -16.09 -6.57 27.04
N GLY A 46 -15.02 -6.26 27.79
CA GLY A 46 -13.67 -6.05 27.28
C GLY A 46 -13.16 -7.25 26.51
N PHE A 47 -13.38 -8.47 27.02
CA PHE A 47 -12.99 -9.69 26.31
C PHE A 47 -13.54 -9.76 24.88
N TYR A 48 -14.83 -9.46 24.70
CA TYR A 48 -15.45 -9.47 23.37
C TYR A 48 -14.88 -8.36 22.50
N LEU A 49 -14.74 -7.16 23.03
CA LEU A 49 -14.23 -6.02 22.26
C LEU A 49 -12.77 -6.18 21.85
N VAL A 50 -11.96 -6.82 22.68
CA VAL A 50 -10.52 -7.00 22.45
C VAL A 50 -10.22 -8.17 21.51
N PHE A 51 -11.03 -9.23 21.52
CA PHE A 51 -10.78 -10.41 20.68
C PHE A 51 -11.70 -10.47 19.47
N VAL A 52 -13.01 -10.27 19.64
CA VAL A 52 -13.99 -10.44 18.55
C VAL A 52 -13.86 -9.34 17.51
N VAL A 53 -13.74 -8.08 17.93
CA VAL A 53 -13.66 -6.96 16.97
C VAL A 53 -12.39 -7.03 16.10
N PRO A 54 -11.19 -7.25 16.66
CA PRO A 54 -9.99 -7.41 15.83
C PRO A 54 -10.00 -8.69 14.99
N ALA A 55 -10.60 -9.79 15.48
CA ALA A 55 -10.76 -11.02 14.70
C ALA A 55 -11.68 -10.81 13.49
N ILE A 56 -12.80 -10.09 13.66
CA ILE A 56 -13.66 -9.69 12.55
C ILE A 56 -12.88 -8.83 11.57
N MET A 57 -12.08 -7.87 12.04
CA MET A 57 -11.26 -7.03 11.18
C MET A 57 -10.26 -7.86 10.35
N ALA A 58 -9.58 -8.84 10.97
CA ALA A 58 -8.70 -9.76 10.27
C ALA A 58 -9.44 -10.59 9.22
N ALA A 59 -10.63 -11.09 9.54
CA ALA A 59 -11.45 -11.87 8.62
C ALA A 59 -11.91 -11.01 7.42
N VAL A 60 -12.35 -9.77 7.67
CA VAL A 60 -12.72 -8.82 6.61
C VAL A 60 -11.52 -8.53 5.72
N LEU A 61 -10.34 -8.25 6.30
CA LEU A 61 -9.12 -8.04 5.54
C LEU A 61 -8.76 -9.28 4.71
N PHE A 62 -8.87 -10.47 5.29
CA PHE A 62 -8.60 -11.72 4.59
C PHE A 62 -9.53 -11.90 3.38
N ILE A 63 -10.83 -11.63 3.50
CA ILE A 63 -11.79 -11.76 2.40
C ILE A 63 -11.58 -10.67 1.34
N VAL A 64 -11.38 -9.40 1.75
CA VAL A 64 -11.26 -8.26 0.84
C VAL A 64 -9.94 -8.30 0.06
N LYS A 65 -8.84 -8.71 0.71
CA LYS A 65 -7.52 -8.85 0.07
C LYS A 65 -7.31 -10.20 -0.60
N ARG A 66 -8.24 -11.16 -0.46
CA ARG A 66 -8.17 -12.43 -1.17
C ARG A 66 -8.07 -12.15 -2.67
N ASP A 67 -6.97 -12.59 -3.29
CA ASP A 67 -6.66 -12.40 -4.71
C ASP A 67 -6.40 -10.95 -5.18
N LYS A 68 -6.20 -9.99 -4.26
CA LYS A 68 -5.80 -8.62 -4.62
C LYS A 68 -4.27 -8.48 -4.74
N PRO A 69 -3.79 -7.54 -5.59
CA PRO A 69 -2.36 -7.27 -5.73
C PRO A 69 -1.75 -6.72 -4.43
N ASP A 70 -0.43 -6.84 -4.31
CA ASP A 70 0.32 -6.34 -3.16
C ASP A 70 0.05 -4.84 -2.92
N SER A 71 0.06 -4.43 -1.65
CA SER A 71 -0.19 -3.06 -1.21
C SER A 71 -1.57 -2.52 -1.60
N PHE A 72 -2.57 -3.39 -1.84
CA PHE A 72 -3.93 -2.96 -2.23
C PHE A 72 -4.52 -1.88 -1.33
N LEU A 73 -4.38 -2.02 0.00
CA LEU A 73 -4.86 -1.03 0.97
C LEU A 73 -4.20 0.34 0.79
N VAL A 74 -2.89 0.39 0.61
CA VAL A 74 -2.14 1.63 0.40
C VAL A 74 -2.57 2.28 -0.90
N HIS A 75 -2.77 1.50 -1.96
CA HIS A 75 -3.26 2.01 -3.25
C HIS A 75 -4.70 2.50 -3.16
N ALA A 76 -5.57 1.80 -2.43
CA ALA A 76 -6.95 2.22 -2.20
C ALA A 76 -6.99 3.54 -1.42
N ILE A 77 -6.25 3.65 -0.31
CA ILE A 77 -6.13 4.89 0.46
C ILE A 77 -5.61 6.00 -0.44
N ARG A 78 -4.53 5.76 -1.18
CA ARG A 78 -3.97 6.74 -2.13
C ARG A 78 -4.98 7.17 -3.17
N TYR A 79 -5.79 6.25 -3.70
CA TYR A 79 -6.84 6.57 -4.66
C TYR A 79 -7.92 7.47 -4.04
N TYR A 80 -8.36 7.21 -2.81
CA TYR A 80 -9.37 8.03 -2.13
C TYR A 80 -8.84 9.38 -1.65
N THR A 81 -7.57 9.47 -1.23
CA THR A 81 -6.96 10.72 -0.72
C THR A 81 -6.45 11.63 -1.83
N ASN A 82 -6.06 11.07 -2.98
CA ASN A 82 -5.52 11.87 -4.07
C ASN A 82 -6.65 12.34 -4.98
N SER A 83 -6.94 13.65 -5.00
CA SER A 83 -7.88 14.25 -5.95
C SER A 83 -7.47 13.86 -7.37
N GLY A 84 -8.30 13.06 -8.03
CA GLY A 84 -8.02 12.48 -9.33
C GLY A 84 -7.87 13.56 -10.40
N VAL A 85 -6.65 14.07 -10.58
CA VAL A 85 -6.30 14.85 -11.76
C VAL A 85 -6.12 13.85 -12.90
N PHE A 86 -7.24 13.45 -13.51
CA PHE A 86 -7.27 12.66 -14.74
C PHE A 86 -6.90 13.56 -15.93
N SER A 87 -5.67 14.06 -15.97
CA SER A 87 -5.16 14.79 -17.11
C SER A 87 -3.96 14.05 -17.69
N ALA A 88 -4.19 13.34 -18.79
CA ALA A 88 -3.13 12.76 -19.61
C ALA A 88 -2.49 13.82 -20.54
N GLY A 89 -3.03 15.04 -20.59
CA GLY A 89 -2.64 16.09 -21.54
C GLY A 89 -2.11 17.38 -20.93
N ASP A 90 -2.34 17.64 -19.64
CA ASP A 90 -1.77 18.82 -19.00
C ASP A 90 -0.32 18.53 -18.66
N LYS A 91 0.60 19.04 -19.49
CA LYS A 91 2.03 19.08 -19.21
C LYS A 91 2.21 19.96 -17.99
N GLY A 92 2.05 19.38 -16.80
CA GLY A 92 2.14 20.08 -15.54
C GLY A 92 3.39 20.94 -15.50
N LYS A 93 3.28 22.12 -14.87
CA LYS A 93 4.32 23.15 -14.72
C LYS A 93 5.74 22.59 -14.46
N ASN A 94 5.83 21.47 -13.75
CA ASN A 94 7.05 20.72 -13.45
C ASN A 94 7.81 20.16 -14.68
N PHE A 95 7.12 19.79 -15.75
CA PHE A 95 7.76 19.34 -17.00
C PHE A 95 8.47 20.50 -17.71
N LYS A 96 7.88 21.70 -17.69
CA LYS A 96 8.47 22.92 -18.25
C LYS A 96 9.75 23.32 -17.50
N LEU A 97 9.72 23.22 -16.17
CA LEU A 97 10.89 23.48 -15.31
C LEU A 97 12.01 22.45 -15.52
N LYS A 98 11.67 21.16 -15.68
CA LYS A 98 12.67 20.11 -15.96
C LYS A 98 13.32 20.30 -17.33
N GLN A 99 12.57 20.72 -18.35
CA GLN A 99 13.14 21.05 -19.66
C GLN A 99 14.04 22.29 -19.63
N MET A 100 13.64 23.35 -18.94
CA MET A 100 14.47 24.56 -18.80
C MET A 100 15.83 24.23 -18.16
N ARG A 101 15.83 23.46 -17.07
CA ARG A 101 17.08 23.04 -16.39
C ARG A 101 17.99 22.19 -17.30
N ILE A 102 17.41 21.32 -18.13
CA ILE A 102 18.20 20.52 -19.08
C ILE A 102 18.81 21.42 -20.17
N ASN A 103 18.06 22.40 -20.68
CA ASN A 103 18.58 23.33 -21.68
C ASN A 103 19.68 24.24 -21.13
N GLU A 104 19.55 24.77 -19.92
CA GLU A 104 20.61 25.56 -19.28
C GLU A 104 21.90 24.76 -19.10
N SER A 105 21.79 23.49 -18.71
CA SER A 105 22.96 22.61 -18.56
C SER A 105 23.67 22.31 -19.88
N LYS A 106 22.96 22.37 -21.02
CA LYS A 106 23.54 22.20 -22.36
C LYS A 106 24.18 23.48 -22.89
N PHE A 107 23.68 24.65 -22.49
CA PHE A 107 24.22 25.95 -22.91
C PHE A 107 25.46 26.37 -22.11
N LYS A 108 25.70 25.72 -20.96
CA LYS A 108 26.84 25.98 -20.08
C LYS A 108 28.05 25.06 -20.30
N ARG A 109 28.07 24.31 -21.41
CA ARG A 109 29.20 23.50 -21.87
C ARG A 109 29.86 24.15 -23.08
#